data_AF-A0A1S8TF57-F1
#
_entry.id   AF-A0A1S8TF57-F1
#
_cell.length_a   1.000
_cell.length_b   1.000
_cell.length_c   1.000
_cell.angle_alpha   90.00
_cell.angle_beta   90.00
_cell.angle_gamma   90.00
#
_symmetry.space_group_name_H-M   'P 1'
#
loop_
_entity.id
_entity.type
_entity.pdbx_description
1 polymer ?
#
loop_
_entity_poly.entity_id
_entity_poly.type
_entity_poly.pdbx_seq_one_letter_code
_entity_poly.pdbx_strand_id
1 'polypeptide(L)' 'MDLLKNKQYLRSIELKKDKIQSFSKYPFCLPAIKNLTNLEFHPKVTFIVGENGT' A
#
# COMPACT_ATOMS: atom_id res chain seq x y z
N MET A 1 -22.54 13.10 14.34
CA MET A 1 -21.91 12.33 15.44
C MET A 1 -22.08 10.84 15.15
N ASP A 2 -21.08 10.24 14.50
CA ASP A 2 -20.73 8.82 14.67
C ASP A 2 -19.24 8.70 14.30
N LEU A 3 -18.40 9.41 15.06
CA LEU A 3 -16.95 9.56 14.82
C LEU A 3 -16.17 8.24 15.02
N LEU A 4 -16.86 7.16 15.42
CA LEU A 4 -16.29 5.84 15.74
C LEU A 4 -16.75 4.73 14.78
N LYS A 5 -17.47 5.06 13.70
CA LYS A 5 -18.14 4.03 12.87
C LYS A 5 -17.20 3.12 12.09
N ASN A 6 -15.91 3.47 11.98
CA ASN A 6 -14.94 2.65 11.29
C ASN A 6 -14.12 1.81 12.28
N LYS A 7 -14.54 0.56 12.49
CA LYS A 7 -13.88 -0.42 13.38
C LYS A 7 -12.53 -0.93 12.84
N GLN A 8 -12.09 -0.46 11.68
CA GLN A 8 -10.82 -0.84 11.07
C GLN A 8 -9.63 -0.17 11.77
N TYR A 9 -8.77 -0.97 12.40
CA TYR A 9 -7.47 -0.49 12.89
C TYR A 9 -6.54 -0.06 11.74
N LEU A 10 -6.50 -0.87 10.67
CA LEU A 10 -5.78 -0.57 9.44
C LEU A 10 -6.79 -0.17 8.35
N ARG A 11 -6.64 1.03 7.80
CA ARG A 11 -7.58 1.61 6.83
C ARG A 11 -7.03 1.65 5.42
N SER A 12 -5.75 1.96 5.28
CA SER A 12 -5.09 2.02 4.00
C SER A 12 -3.57 1.96 4.17
N ILE A 13 -2.86 1.83 3.05
CA ILE A 13 -1.44 2.09 2.94
C ILE A 13 -1.20 3.10 1.83
N GLU A 14 -0.19 3.94 2.03
CA GLU A 14 0.27 4.90 1.03
C GLU A 14 1.78 4.78 0.85
N LEU A 15 2.22 4.92 -0.40
CA LEU A 15 3.64 4.98 -0.71
C LEU A 15 4.17 6.41 -0.48
N LYS A 16 5.03 6.58 0.53
CA LYS A 16 5.71 7.84 0.84
C LYS A 16 6.82 8.14 -0.18
N LYS A 17 6.42 8.62 -1.36
CA LYS A 17 7.33 8.87 -2.50
C LYS A 17 8.44 9.86 -2.18
N ASP A 18 8.19 10.79 -1.26
CA ASP A 18 9.16 11.76 -0.73
C ASP A 18 10.36 11.11 -0.02
N LYS A 19 10.20 9.87 0.46
CA LYS A 19 11.25 9.13 1.18
C LYS A 19 12.02 8.15 0.29
N ILE A 20 11.70 8.09 -1.00
CA ILE A 20 12.32 7.13 -1.94
C ILE A 20 13.50 7.80 -2.63
N GLN A 21 14.68 7.21 -2.46
CA GLN A 21 15.90 7.71 -3.12
C GLN A 21 15.93 7.44 -4.63
N SER A 22 15.35 6.33 -5.10
CA SER A 22 15.25 6.02 -6.52
C SER A 22 14.17 4.98 -6.83
N PHE A 23 13.39 5.23 -7.89
CA PHE A 23 12.43 4.28 -8.46
C PHE A 23 13.04 3.30 -9.47
N SER A 24 14.36 3.36 -9.73
CA SER A 24 15.05 2.39 -10.58
C SER A 24 15.60 1.19 -9.80
N LYS A 25 15.53 1.19 -8.47
CA LYS A 25 16.06 0.14 -7.60
C LYS A 25 14.93 -0.71 -7.02
N TYR A 26 15.19 -2.01 -6.83
CA TYR A 26 14.29 -2.88 -6.09
C TYR A 26 14.08 -2.37 -4.65
N PRO A 27 12.86 -2.42 -4.08
CA PRO A 27 11.61 -2.91 -4.70
C PRO A 27 10.83 -1.84 -5.48
N PHE A 28 11.29 -0.59 -5.49
CA PHE A 28 10.56 0.55 -6.08
C PHE A 28 10.54 0.58 -7.61
N CYS A 29 11.37 -0.23 -8.28
CA CYS A 29 11.30 -0.44 -9.73
C CYS A 29 10.15 -1.38 -10.14
N LEU A 30 9.60 -2.17 -9.22
CA LEU A 30 8.48 -3.06 -9.53
C LEU A 30 7.25 -2.22 -9.87
N PRO A 31 6.55 -2.48 -10.99
CA PRO A 31 5.37 -1.71 -11.37
C PRO A 31 4.28 -1.67 -10.28
N ALA A 32 4.11 -2.79 -9.56
CA ALA A 32 3.16 -2.91 -8.45
C ALA A 32 3.44 -1.93 -7.30
N ILE A 33 4.72 -1.59 -7.05
CA ILE A 33 5.11 -0.62 -6.03
C ILE A 33 5.22 0.78 -6.63
N LYS A 34 5.89 0.93 -7.77
CA LYS A 34 6.13 2.23 -8.42
C LYS A 34 4.85 3.02 -8.67
N ASN A 35 3.80 2.33 -9.09
CA ASN A 35 2.51 2.93 -9.41
C ASN A 35 1.56 3.00 -8.20
N LEU A 36 1.93 2.38 -7.07
CA LEU A 36 1.17 2.47 -5.84
C LEU A 36 1.16 3.90 -5.34
N THR A 37 -0.04 4.42 -5.12
CA THR A 37 -0.24 5.73 -4.48
C THR A 37 -0.92 5.49 -3.13
N ASN A 38 -2.19 5.12 -3.13
CA ASN A 38 -2.91 4.68 -1.95
C ASN A 38 -3.64 3.36 -2.25
N LEU A 39 -3.71 2.47 -1.26
CA LEU A 39 -4.52 1.25 -1.31
C LEU A 39 -5.38 1.21 -0.06
N GLU A 40 -6.69 1.30 -0.25
CA GLU A 40 -7.66 1.13 0.84
C GLU A 40 -7.82 -0.35 1.18
N PHE A 41 -7.88 -0.64 2.47
CA PHE A 41 -8.12 -1.99 2.95
C PHE A 41 -9.60 -2.28 3.09
N HIS A 42 -9.95 -3.51 2.75
CA HIS A 42 -11.29 -4.00 2.99
C HIS A 42 -11.53 -4.16 4.50
N PRO A 43 -12.74 -3.84 5.02
CA PRO A 43 -13.05 -3.88 6.46
C PRO A 43 -12.84 -5.20 7.19
N LYS A 44 -12.76 -6.31 6.46
CA LYS A 44 -12.55 -7.64 7.04
C LYS A 44 -11.12 -8.13 6.83
N VAL A 45 -10.72 -8.29 5.57
CA VAL A 45 -9.41 -8.83 5.20
C VAL A 45 -9.04 -8.34 3.80
N THR A 46 -7.77 -8.01 3.61
CA THR A 46 -7.14 -7.75 2.31
C THR A 46 -5.93 -8.66 2.22
N PHE A 47 -5.84 -9.46 1.15
CA PHE A 47 -4.69 -10.30 0.86
C PHE A 47 -3.78 -9.60 -0.14
N ILE A 48 -2.48 -9.54 0.16
CA ILE A 48 -1.45 -9.08 -0.77
C ILE A 48 -0.72 -10.34 -1.23
N VAL A 49 -0.81 -10.66 -2.52
CA VAL A 49 -0.23 -11.86 -3.12
C VAL A 49 0.63 -11.45 -4.30
N GLY A 50 1.69 -12.21 -4.55
CA GLY A 50 2.59 -11.99 -5.66
C GLY A 50 3.67 -13.06 -5.69
N GLU A 51 4.30 -13.22 -6.85
CA GLU A 51 5.47 -14.08 -7.02
C GLU A 51 6.72 -13.36 -6.48
N ASN A 52 7.74 -14.13 -6.07
CA ASN A 52 9.03 -13.57 -5.72
C ASN A 52 9.70 -13.01 -6.98
N GLY A 53 10.01 -11.71 -6.97
CA GLY A 53 10.51 -10.98 -8.14
C GLY A 53 11.68 -11.68 -8.83
N THR A 54 11.53 -11.93 -10.14
CA THR A 54 12.60 -12.28 -11.08
C THR A 54 13.28 -11.02 -11.62
#